data_AF-A0A7Y9JKZ6-F1
#
_entry.id   AF-A0A7Y9JKZ6-F1
#
_cell.length_a   1.000
_cell.length_b   1.000
_cell.length_c   1.000
_cell.angle_alpha   90.00
_cell.angle_beta   90.00
_cell.angle_gamma   90.00
#
_symmetry.space_group_name_H-M   'P 1'
#
loop_
_entity.id
_entity.type
_entity.pdbx_description
1 polymer ?
#
loop_
_entity_poly.entity_id
_entity_poly.type
_entity_poly.pdbx_seq_one_letter_code
_entity_poly.pdbx_strand_id
1 'polypeptide(L)'
;MDTTTESTSESMTAGGYVHGYSGREARRLGDQADALAALLHEGTAYPAGSRVLEAGCGVGAQTVHLVARSPGMRLTAVDLSPASLDQARARVRASFPAARVRWRCADLRDLPFPDAAFDHVFVCFVLEHVPDPRGALVALRRVLRPGGPSP
;
A
#
# COMPACT_ATOMS: atom_id res chain seq x y z
N MET A 1 39.22 42.59 -16.05
CA MET A 1 38.36 42.19 -14.92
C MET A 1 37.29 41.32 -15.51
N ASP A 2 37.58 40.03 -15.58
CA ASP A 2 36.73 39.03 -16.20
C ASP A 2 36.52 37.95 -15.14
N THR A 3 35.32 37.90 -14.59
CA THR A 3 34.94 36.95 -13.55
C THR A 3 33.67 36.26 -13.99
N THR A 4 33.90 35.19 -14.76
CA THR A 4 33.32 33.86 -14.65
C THR A 4 31.92 33.76 -14.07
N THR A 5 31.00 33.45 -14.96
CA THR A 5 29.70 32.81 -14.71
C THR A 5 29.89 31.48 -13.99
N GLU A 6 29.52 31.38 -12.71
CA GLU A 6 29.32 30.09 -12.04
C GLU A 6 27.85 29.70 -12.11
N SER A 7 27.56 28.92 -13.14
CA SER A 7 26.43 27.99 -13.18
C SER A 7 26.77 26.83 -12.24
N THR A 8 26.07 26.74 -11.11
CA THR A 8 26.09 25.53 -10.27
C THR A 8 24.73 24.84 -10.32
N SER A 9 24.72 23.84 -11.19
CA SER A 9 23.88 22.64 -11.27
C SER A 9 22.70 22.52 -10.31
N GLU A 10 21.50 22.44 -10.90
CA GLU A 10 20.35 21.73 -10.32
C GLU A 10 20.78 20.32 -9.89
N SER A 11 20.79 20.06 -8.59
CA SER A 11 20.95 18.69 -8.09
C SER A 11 19.64 17.93 -8.31
N MET A 12 19.61 17.08 -9.32
CA MET A 12 18.60 16.04 -9.49
C MET A 12 18.60 15.13 -8.27
N THR A 13 17.65 15.32 -7.35
CA THR A 13 17.43 14.37 -6.26
C THR A 13 16.91 13.06 -6.83
N ALA A 14 17.61 11.97 -6.50
CA ALA A 14 17.25 10.63 -6.86
C ALA A 14 15.83 10.28 -6.34
N GLY A 15 14.90 10.03 -7.26
CA GLY A 15 13.76 9.11 -7.09
C GLY A 15 12.78 9.37 -5.94
N GLY A 16 12.38 10.63 -5.70
CA GLY A 16 11.33 10.93 -4.73
C GLY A 16 9.94 10.45 -5.16
N TYR A 17 9.17 9.85 -4.24
CA TYR A 17 7.77 9.52 -4.47
C TYR A 17 6.98 10.79 -4.84
N VAL A 18 6.22 10.75 -5.94
CA VAL A 18 5.60 11.94 -6.57
C VAL A 18 4.69 12.74 -5.64
N HIS A 19 4.04 12.08 -4.68
CA HIS A 19 3.18 12.75 -3.69
C HIS A 19 3.91 13.15 -2.40
N GLY A 20 5.18 12.77 -2.24
CA GLY A 20 5.94 13.01 -1.03
C GLY A 20 5.32 12.36 0.22
N TYR A 21 5.85 12.71 1.39
CA TYR A 21 5.52 12.09 2.68
C TYR A 21 5.05 13.09 3.74
N SER A 22 4.59 14.28 3.33
CA SER A 22 4.16 15.31 4.28
C SER A 22 2.80 14.98 4.93
N GLY A 23 2.55 15.49 6.14
CA GLY A 23 1.26 15.31 6.82
C GLY A 23 0.07 15.92 6.06
N ARG A 24 0.31 16.97 5.25
CA ARG A 24 -0.71 17.54 4.34
C ARG A 24 -1.10 16.54 3.25
N GLU A 25 -0.11 15.89 2.65
CA GLU A 25 -0.33 14.91 1.59
C GLU A 25 -0.99 13.64 2.15
N ALA A 26 -0.62 13.21 3.35
CA ALA A 26 -1.28 12.09 4.05
C ALA A 26 -2.78 12.35 4.34
N ARG A 27 -3.17 13.60 4.59
CA ARG A 27 -4.58 14.02 4.74
C ARG A 27 -5.28 14.04 3.39
N ARG A 28 -4.69 14.71 2.39
CA ARG A 28 -5.25 14.77 1.03
C ARG A 28 -5.53 13.39 0.44
N LEU A 29 -4.60 12.44 0.63
CA LEU A 29 -4.78 11.05 0.20
C LEU A 29 -5.89 10.33 0.97
N GLY A 30 -6.08 10.66 2.25
CA GLY A 30 -7.23 10.19 3.04
C GLY A 30 -8.54 10.70 2.46
N ASP A 31 -8.66 12.01 2.23
CA ASP A 31 -9.88 12.62 1.69
C ASP A 31 -10.25 12.05 0.32
N GLN A 32 -9.26 11.82 -0.55
CA GLN A 32 -9.46 11.17 -1.86
C GLN A 32 -9.90 9.71 -1.73
N ALA A 33 -9.32 8.97 -0.79
CA ALA A 33 -9.72 7.60 -0.52
C ALA A 33 -11.17 7.54 -0.06
N ASP A 34 -11.58 8.42 0.85
CA ASP A 34 -12.93 8.48 1.38
C ASP A 34 -13.94 8.83 0.28
N ALA A 35 -13.62 9.81 -0.57
CA ALA A 35 -14.48 10.22 -1.68
C ALA A 35 -14.69 9.09 -2.72
N LEU A 36 -13.68 8.27 -2.94
CA LEU A 36 -13.72 7.16 -3.92
C LEU A 36 -14.05 5.81 -3.28
N ALA A 37 -14.19 5.73 -1.96
CA ALA A 37 -14.29 4.46 -1.23
C ALA A 37 -15.47 3.61 -1.71
N ALA A 38 -16.61 4.26 -1.99
CA ALA A 38 -17.79 3.58 -2.50
C ALA A 38 -17.52 2.88 -3.84
N LEU A 39 -16.78 3.52 -4.75
CA LEU A 39 -16.46 2.97 -6.07
C LEU A 39 -15.33 1.93 -6.00
N LEU A 40 -14.27 2.21 -5.24
CA LEU A 40 -13.08 1.36 -5.18
C LEU A 40 -13.29 0.08 -4.37
N HIS A 41 -14.19 0.13 -3.38
CA HIS A 41 -14.49 -1.02 -2.52
C HIS A 41 -15.88 -1.61 -2.77
N GLU A 42 -16.56 -1.21 -3.85
CA GLU A 42 -17.77 -1.89 -4.31
C GLU A 42 -17.43 -3.35 -4.61
N GLY A 43 -18.21 -4.29 -4.06
CA GLY A 43 -17.94 -5.73 -4.18
C GLY A 43 -16.66 -6.22 -3.47
N THR A 44 -15.90 -5.35 -2.82
CA THR A 44 -14.66 -5.73 -2.11
C THR A 44 -14.97 -5.97 -0.63
N ALA A 45 -15.36 -7.21 -0.32
CA ALA A 45 -15.50 -7.72 1.03
C ALA A 45 -14.90 -9.13 1.09
N TYR A 46 -14.00 -9.35 2.04
CA TYR A 46 -13.33 -10.64 2.20
C TYR A 46 -13.95 -11.43 3.36
N PRO A 47 -14.18 -12.75 3.19
CA PRO A 47 -14.70 -13.59 4.26
C PRO A 47 -13.86 -13.53 5.54
N ALA A 48 -14.52 -13.72 6.68
CA ALA A 48 -13.82 -13.83 7.95
C ALA A 48 -12.84 -15.02 7.91
N GLY A 49 -11.62 -14.80 8.42
CA GLY A 49 -10.55 -15.79 8.39
C GLY A 49 -9.68 -15.77 7.12
N SER A 50 -10.13 -15.15 6.03
CA SER A 50 -9.33 -15.00 4.80
C SER A 50 -8.03 -14.25 5.07
N ARG A 51 -6.95 -14.70 4.45
CA ARG A 51 -5.62 -14.08 4.46
C ARG A 51 -5.50 -13.16 3.27
N VAL A 52 -5.48 -11.86 3.54
CA VAL A 52 -5.46 -10.82 2.50
C VAL A 52 -4.13 -10.09 2.54
N LEU A 53 -3.54 -9.85 1.37
CA LEU A 53 -2.38 -8.98 1.21
C LEU A 53 -2.82 -7.64 0.60
N GLU A 54 -2.54 -6.53 1.27
CA GLU A 54 -2.60 -5.19 0.68
C GLU A 54 -1.20 -4.80 0.21
N ALA A 55 -1.04 -4.61 -1.10
CA ALA A 55 0.21 -4.20 -1.71
C ALA A 55 0.29 -2.67 -1.77
N GLY A 56 1.28 -2.08 -1.09
CA GLY A 56 1.52 -0.63 -1.06
C GLY A 56 0.46 0.15 -0.27
N CYS A 57 0.33 -0.12 1.03
CA CYS A 57 -0.72 0.48 1.86
C CYS A 57 -0.53 1.99 2.13
N GLY A 58 0.66 2.54 1.89
CA GLY A 58 1.00 3.93 2.17
C GLY A 58 0.68 4.29 3.62
N VAL A 59 0.04 5.45 3.82
CA VAL A 59 -0.42 5.95 5.12
C VAL A 59 -1.75 5.34 5.59
N GLY A 60 -2.21 4.26 4.95
CA GLY A 60 -3.39 3.50 5.36
C GLY A 60 -4.72 4.11 4.94
N ALA A 61 -4.75 4.87 3.85
CA ALA A 61 -5.97 5.50 3.34
C ALA A 61 -6.99 4.46 2.84
N GLN A 62 -6.56 3.43 2.12
CA GLN A 62 -7.43 2.33 1.70
C GLN A 62 -7.58 1.26 2.80
N THR A 63 -6.55 1.07 3.62
CA THR A 63 -6.54 0.06 4.70
C THR A 63 -7.72 0.19 5.67
N VAL A 64 -8.12 1.42 6.03
CA VAL A 64 -9.27 1.64 6.93
C VAL A 64 -10.58 1.14 6.32
N HIS A 65 -10.78 1.33 5.02
CA HIS A 65 -11.97 0.88 4.30
C HIS A 65 -11.98 -0.63 4.14
N LEU A 66 -10.83 -1.23 3.81
CA LEU A 66 -10.65 -2.68 3.74
C LEU A 66 -11.02 -3.37 5.06
N VAL A 67 -10.49 -2.84 6.17
CA VAL A 67 -10.77 -3.35 7.53
C VAL A 67 -12.24 -3.18 7.90
N ALA A 68 -12.85 -2.03 7.59
CA ALA A 68 -14.25 -1.76 7.89
C ALA A 68 -15.20 -2.73 7.18
N ARG A 69 -14.91 -3.05 5.92
CA ARG A 69 -15.79 -3.87 5.06
C ARG A 69 -15.57 -5.38 5.19
N SER A 70 -14.42 -5.79 5.74
CA SER A 70 -14.05 -7.21 5.87
C SER A 70 -13.78 -7.59 7.33
N PRO A 71 -14.79 -7.50 8.21
CA PRO A 71 -14.62 -7.82 9.62
C PRO A 71 -14.17 -9.28 9.79
N GLY A 72 -13.10 -9.48 10.56
CA GLY A 72 -12.57 -10.81 10.84
C GLY A 72 -11.56 -11.34 9.81
N MET A 73 -11.25 -10.61 8.73
CA MET A 73 -10.13 -10.99 7.87
C MET A 73 -8.77 -10.87 8.61
N ARG A 74 -7.75 -11.53 8.06
CA ARG A 74 -6.36 -11.41 8.49
C ARG A 74 -5.59 -10.64 7.42
N LEU A 75 -5.42 -9.34 7.63
CA LEU A 75 -4.75 -8.47 6.67
C LEU A 75 -3.23 -8.45 6.92
N THR A 76 -2.45 -8.54 5.85
CA THR A 76 -1.04 -8.16 5.83
C THR A 76 -0.90 -6.95 4.90
N ALA A 77 -0.47 -5.81 5.43
CA ALA A 77 -0.29 -4.57 4.70
C ALA A 77 1.20 -4.30 4.49
N VAL A 78 1.62 -4.13 3.24
CA VAL A 78 3.01 -3.95 2.83
C VAL A 78 3.23 -2.55 2.30
N ASP A 79 4.35 -1.92 2.65
CA ASP A 79 4.83 -0.69 2.04
C ASP A 79 6.37 -0.65 2.07
N LEU A 80 6.99 0.13 1.19
CA LEU A 80 8.44 0.33 1.16
C LEU A 80 8.91 1.29 2.28
N SER A 81 8.02 2.13 2.80
CA SER A 81 8.33 3.17 3.79
C SER A 81 7.92 2.75 5.21
N PRO A 82 8.89 2.53 6.13
CA PRO A 82 8.59 2.29 7.54
C PRO A 82 7.75 3.41 8.17
N ALA A 83 8.01 4.66 7.81
CA ALA A 83 7.28 5.81 8.32
C ALA A 83 5.80 5.83 7.87
N SER A 84 5.53 5.41 6.63
CA SER A 84 4.15 5.24 6.13
C SER A 84 3.42 4.15 6.91
N LEU A 85 4.08 3.01 7.17
CA LEU A 85 3.52 1.91 7.94
C LEU A 85 3.16 2.32 9.37
N ASP A 86 3.98 3.14 10.03
CA ASP A 86 3.68 3.63 11.37
C ASP A 86 2.45 4.56 11.38
N GLN A 87 2.31 5.42 10.36
CA GLN A 87 1.11 6.27 10.20
C GLN A 87 -0.13 5.44 9.91
N ALA A 88 -0.05 4.47 9.00
CA ALA A 88 -1.14 3.56 8.67
C ALA A 88 -1.60 2.76 9.89
N ARG A 89 -0.64 2.26 10.68
CA ARG A 89 -0.91 1.56 11.94
C ARG A 89 -1.63 2.44 12.94
N ALA A 90 -1.17 3.68 13.12
CA ALA A 90 -1.82 4.62 14.03
C ALA A 90 -3.27 4.93 13.57
N ARG A 91 -3.47 5.16 12.26
CA ARG A 91 -4.77 5.44 11.65
C ARG A 91 -5.75 4.28 11.85
N VAL A 92 -5.36 3.05 11.50
CA VAL A 92 -6.23 1.87 11.66
C VAL A 92 -6.55 1.62 13.12
N ARG A 93 -5.56 1.72 14.03
CA ARG A 93 -5.78 1.49 15.47
C ARG A 93 -6.74 2.49 16.10
N ALA A 94 -6.79 3.72 15.61
CA ALA A 94 -7.69 4.75 16.12
C ALA A 94 -9.18 4.43 15.82
N SER A 95 -9.47 3.87 14.64
CA SER A 95 -10.85 3.56 14.22
C SER A 95 -11.25 2.11 14.45
N PHE A 96 -10.31 1.17 14.38
CA PHE A 96 -10.54 -0.27 14.40
C PHE A 96 -9.50 -0.99 15.29
N PRO A 97 -9.52 -0.78 16.62
CA PRO A 97 -8.50 -1.34 17.53
C PRO A 97 -8.47 -2.87 17.57
N ALA A 98 -9.56 -3.54 17.18
CA ALA A 98 -9.65 -5.00 17.11
C ALA A 98 -9.21 -5.59 15.75
N ALA A 99 -8.84 -4.75 14.77
CA ALA A 99 -8.45 -5.20 13.45
C ALA A 99 -7.16 -6.03 13.47
N ARG A 100 -7.15 -7.16 12.75
CA ARG A 100 -6.00 -8.06 12.66
C ARG A 100 -5.14 -7.69 11.47
N VAL A 101 -4.32 -6.64 11.63
CA VAL A 101 -3.38 -6.17 10.59
C VAL A 101 -1.94 -6.48 10.97
N ARG A 102 -1.22 -7.18 10.08
CA ARG A 102 0.24 -7.33 10.13
C ARG A 102 0.86 -6.29 9.19
N TRP A 103 1.79 -5.49 9.71
CA TRP A 103 2.50 -4.47 8.93
C TRP A 103 3.87 -4.99 8.52
N ARG A 104 4.23 -4.85 7.25
CA ARG A 104 5.52 -5.36 6.74
C ARG A 104 6.19 -4.34 5.83
N CYS A 105 7.40 -3.93 6.18
CA CYS A 105 8.27 -3.19 5.28
C CYS A 105 8.89 -4.17 4.27
N ALA A 106 8.55 -4.03 2.98
CA ALA A 106 9.09 -4.87 1.92
C ALA A 106 8.92 -4.22 0.55
N ASP A 107 9.79 -4.61 -0.39
CA ASP A 107 9.64 -4.32 -1.81
C ASP A 107 8.62 -5.29 -2.42
N LEU A 108 7.67 -4.79 -3.20
CA LEU A 108 6.67 -5.61 -3.87
C LEU A 108 7.28 -6.55 -4.92
N ARG A 109 8.50 -6.25 -5.40
CA ARG A 109 9.24 -7.09 -6.35
C ARG A 109 9.90 -8.29 -5.68
N ASP A 110 10.10 -8.25 -4.36
CA ASP A 110 10.73 -9.31 -3.56
C ASP A 110 9.98 -9.51 -2.24
N LEU A 111 8.78 -10.07 -2.34
CA LEU A 111 7.92 -10.29 -1.18
C LEU A 111 8.43 -11.43 -0.30
N PRO A 112 8.66 -11.20 1.01
CA PRO A 112 9.21 -12.20 1.93
C PRO A 112 8.14 -13.16 2.46
N PHE A 113 7.34 -13.72 1.56
CA PHE A 113 6.26 -14.66 1.85
C PHE A 113 6.42 -15.93 1.02
N PRO A 114 5.97 -17.08 1.52
CA PRO A 114 5.93 -18.30 0.73
C PRO A 114 4.90 -18.20 -0.39
N ASP A 115 5.04 -19.07 -1.38
CA ASP A 115 4.08 -19.22 -2.47
C ASP A 115 2.69 -19.57 -1.91
N ALA A 116 1.63 -19.08 -2.56
CA ALA A 116 0.24 -19.34 -2.18
C ALA A 116 -0.10 -19.03 -0.69
N ALA A 117 0.59 -18.06 -0.09
CA ALA A 117 0.35 -17.61 1.27
C ALA A 117 -1.02 -16.92 1.46
N PHE A 118 -1.51 -16.21 0.46
CA PHE A 118 -2.71 -15.36 0.57
C PHE A 118 -3.88 -15.87 -0.27
N ASP A 119 -5.09 -15.70 0.25
CA ASP A 119 -6.35 -16.01 -0.43
C ASP A 119 -6.72 -14.90 -1.41
N HIS A 120 -6.40 -13.65 -1.06
CA HIS A 120 -6.67 -12.47 -1.87
C HIS A 120 -5.49 -11.49 -1.82
N VAL A 121 -5.35 -10.74 -2.90
CA VAL A 121 -4.43 -9.60 -3.00
C VAL A 121 -5.25 -8.39 -3.40
N PHE A 122 -5.12 -7.31 -2.65
CA PHE A 122 -5.66 -5.99 -2.96
C PHE A 122 -4.53 -5.08 -3.44
N VAL A 123 -4.73 -4.45 -4.59
CA VAL A 123 -3.81 -3.48 -5.19
C VAL A 123 -4.61 -2.27 -5.61
N CYS A 124 -4.27 -1.09 -5.09
CA CYS A 124 -4.95 0.15 -5.42
C CYS A 124 -3.94 1.30 -5.41
N PHE A 125 -3.85 2.06 -6.49
CA PHE A 125 -2.95 3.22 -6.67
C PHE A 125 -1.48 2.97 -6.29
N VAL A 126 -0.90 1.90 -6.83
CA VAL A 126 0.44 1.43 -6.45
C VAL A 126 1.30 1.10 -7.66
N LEU A 127 0.78 0.36 -8.64
CA LEU A 127 1.58 -0.13 -9.77
C LEU A 127 2.15 0.99 -10.64
N GLU A 128 1.48 2.15 -10.70
CA GLU A 128 1.95 3.36 -11.37
C GLU A 128 3.20 3.97 -10.74
N HIS A 129 3.56 3.56 -9.53
CA HIS A 129 4.71 4.07 -8.76
C HIS A 129 5.84 3.05 -8.64
N VAL A 130 5.63 1.81 -9.07
CA VAL A 130 6.64 0.75 -8.99
C VAL A 130 7.55 0.81 -10.23
N PRO A 131 8.89 0.87 -10.07
CA PRO A 131 9.82 0.92 -11.22
C PRO A 131 9.72 -0.27 -12.19
N ASP A 132 9.38 -1.46 -11.66
CA ASP A 132 9.10 -2.67 -12.44
C ASP A 132 7.72 -3.24 -12.03
N PRO A 133 6.62 -2.77 -12.64
CA PRO A 133 5.29 -3.25 -12.30
C PRO A 133 5.07 -4.70 -12.73
N ARG A 134 5.80 -5.20 -13.74
CA ARG A 134 5.72 -6.60 -14.17
C ARG A 134 6.32 -7.52 -13.11
N GLY A 135 7.50 -7.20 -12.61
CA GLY A 135 8.14 -7.94 -11.51
C GLY A 135 7.27 -7.96 -10.25
N ALA A 136 6.66 -6.82 -9.89
CA ALA A 136 5.71 -6.77 -8.77
C ALA A 136 4.48 -7.65 -9.00
N LEU A 137 3.87 -7.62 -10.19
CA LEU A 137 2.74 -8.50 -10.51
C LEU A 137 3.11 -9.99 -10.45
N VAL A 138 4.31 -10.37 -10.90
CA VAL A 138 4.82 -11.74 -10.80
C VAL A 138 4.97 -12.17 -9.33
N ALA A 139 5.58 -11.33 -8.49
CA ALA A 139 5.72 -11.61 -7.06
C ALA A 139 4.37 -11.69 -6.34
N LEU A 140 3.42 -10.80 -6.65
CA LEU A 140 2.06 -10.83 -6.12
C LEU A 140 1.31 -12.10 -6.56
N ARG A 141 1.45 -12.49 -7.83
CA ARG A 141 0.83 -13.72 -8.37
C ARG A 141 1.39 -14.98 -7.71
N ARG A 142 2.69 -15.00 -7.38
CA ARG A 142 3.36 -16.12 -6.69
C ARG A 142 2.79 -16.35 -5.29
N VAL A 143 2.59 -15.28 -4.52
CA VAL A 143 2.09 -15.37 -3.13
C VAL A 143 0.57 -15.56 -3.06
N LEU A 144 -0.16 -15.34 -4.15
CA LEU A 144 -1.60 -15.58 -4.27
C LEU A 144 -1.88 -17.07 -4.56
N ARG A 145 -2.83 -17.66 -3.83
CA ARG A 145 -3.32 -19.01 -4.08
C ARG A 145 -3.84 -19.16 -5.53
N PRO A 146 -3.44 -20.23 -6.26
CA PRO A 146 -4.02 -20.54 -7.56
C PRO A 146 -5.53 -20.78 -7.44
N GLY A 147 -6.32 -20.27 -8.39
CA GLY A 147 -7.78 -20.45 -8.43
C GLY A 147 -8.61 -19.39 -7.69
N GLY A 148 -7.97 -18.44 -7.00
CA GLY A 148 -8.69 -17.46 -6.19
C GLY A 148 -9.33 -18.10 -4.95
N PRO A 149 -10.15 -17.37 -4.17
CA PRO A 149 -10.88 -17.94 -3.05
C PRO A 149 -11.78 -19.11 -3.50
N SER A 150 -11.78 -20.21 -2.77
CA SER A 150 -12.85 -21.22 -2.89
C SER A 150 -14.19 -20.56 -2.50
N PRO A 151 -15.28 -20.87 -3.23
CA PRO A 151 -16.60 -20.27 -3.01
C PRO A 151 -17.16 -20.50 -1.60
#